data_AF-A0A2K3Q6Y1-F1
#
_entry.id   AF-A0A2K3Q6Y1-F1
#
_cell.length_a   1.000
_cell.length_b   1.000
_cell.length_c   1.000
_cell.angle_alpha   90.00
_cell.angle_beta   90.00
_cell.angle_gamma   90.00
#
_symmetry.space_group_name_H-M   'P 1'
#
loop_
_entity.id
_entity.type
_entity.pdbx_description
1 polymer ?
#
loop_
_entity_poly.entity_id
_entity_poly.type
_entity_poly.pdbx_seq_one_letter_code
_entity_poly.pdbx_strand_id
1 'polypeptide(L)'
;MSDHQDSQSVGSNAGTNPMERSDSSASTSPSVNNEPILHQPIPTRPRLPSRKSSGSMVVPRDSSAAGPADLRLDPDNVRAMSPRRTSEDIDKMGKEAREELRRREFLDVMVVATLQESLVSIFNRIEAVREEHDKLDNNNKFLQKYIGDLMSTTKITASGSRGSK
;
A
#
# COMPACT_ATOMS: atom_id res chain seq x y z
N MET A 1 -10.58 -4.37 62.53
CA MET A 1 -9.25 -3.86 62.17
C MET A 1 -9.39 -3.21 60.82
N SER A 2 -9.18 -1.89 60.81
CA SER A 2 -9.21 -1.01 59.65
C SER A 2 -7.91 -1.12 58.85
N ASP A 3 -7.87 -0.41 57.71
CA ASP A 3 -6.71 0.04 56.91
C ASP A 3 -6.61 -0.60 55.52
N HIS A 4 -6.35 0.12 54.42
CA HIS A 4 -6.30 1.56 54.12
C HIS A 4 -6.34 1.64 52.58
N GLN A 5 -6.97 2.68 52.02
CA GLN A 5 -6.86 3.02 50.60
C GLN A 5 -5.44 3.50 50.31
N ASP A 6 -4.90 3.14 49.13
CA ASP A 6 -3.91 3.98 48.45
C ASP A 6 -4.06 3.88 46.94
N SER A 7 -4.37 5.05 46.39
CA SER A 7 -4.46 5.39 44.98
C SER A 7 -3.13 5.99 44.51
N GLN A 8 -2.45 5.37 43.54
CA GLN A 8 -1.35 5.97 42.77
C GLN A 8 -1.46 5.48 41.32
N SER A 9 -1.84 6.32 40.36
CA SER A 9 -1.08 7.38 39.69
C SER A 9 -0.47 6.88 38.37
N VAL A 10 -0.81 7.64 37.32
CA VAL A 10 -0.48 7.53 35.91
C VAL A 10 1.05 7.58 35.69
N GLY A 11 1.56 6.73 34.80
CA GLY A 11 2.97 6.73 34.38
C GLY A 11 3.09 6.39 32.90
N SER A 12 3.04 7.43 32.07
CA SER A 12 3.23 7.39 30.62
C SER A 12 4.64 6.93 30.27
N ASN A 13 4.79 5.78 29.61
CA ASN A 13 6.07 5.37 29.04
C ASN A 13 6.16 5.87 27.59
N ALA A 14 6.56 7.13 27.43
CA ALA A 14 6.87 7.72 26.14
C ALA A 14 8.21 7.17 25.65
N GLY A 15 8.15 6.23 24.71
CA GLY A 15 9.31 5.71 23.99
C GLY A 15 10.02 6.83 23.21
N THR A 16 11.31 6.92 23.49
CA THR A 16 12.31 7.84 22.95
C THR A 16 12.57 7.63 21.46
N ASN A 17 12.61 8.72 20.68
CA ASN A 17 13.41 8.81 19.45
C ASN A 17 14.01 10.22 19.38
N PRO A 18 15.32 10.43 19.64
CA PRO A 18 15.96 11.69 19.29
C PRO A 18 16.17 11.71 17.78
N MET A 19 15.65 12.75 17.13
CA MET A 19 15.82 12.97 15.70
C MET A 19 17.29 13.37 15.44
N GLU A 20 18.13 12.41 15.06
CA GLU A 20 19.51 12.67 14.67
C GLU A 20 19.54 13.50 13.38
N ARG A 21 20.07 14.72 13.49
CA ARG A 21 20.40 15.56 12.33
C ARG A 21 21.72 15.06 11.74
N SER A 22 21.70 14.66 10.47
CA SER A 22 22.91 14.28 9.74
C SER A 22 23.77 15.51 9.43
N ASP A 23 24.83 15.71 10.21
CA ASP A 23 25.89 16.66 9.89
C ASP A 23 26.97 15.95 9.06
N SER A 24 26.83 15.95 7.73
CA SER A 24 27.84 15.41 6.84
C SER A 24 29.05 16.35 6.74
N SER A 25 30.05 16.14 7.59
CA SER A 25 31.42 16.62 7.37
C SER A 25 32.30 15.42 7.09
N ALA A 26 32.46 15.08 5.81
CA ALA A 26 33.38 14.03 5.38
C ALA A 26 34.83 14.55 5.53
N SER A 27 35.52 14.14 6.60
CA SER A 27 36.97 14.24 6.74
C SER A 27 37.62 13.00 6.12
N THR A 28 38.33 13.17 5.00
CA THR A 28 39.13 12.10 4.39
C THR A 28 40.53 12.09 5.00
N SER A 29 40.83 11.04 5.77
CA SER A 29 42.20 10.66 6.16
C SER A 29 42.90 10.03 4.95
N PRO A 30 44.18 10.34 4.65
CA PRO A 30 44.86 9.72 3.50
C PRO A 30 45.25 8.29 3.87
N SER A 31 44.62 7.30 3.23
CA SER A 31 45.07 5.91 3.26
C SER A 31 46.07 5.70 2.12
N VAL A 32 47.26 5.22 2.46
CA VAL A 32 48.35 4.87 1.56
C VAL A 32 47.99 3.62 0.77
N ASN A 33 47.45 3.76 -0.45
CA ASN A 33 47.41 2.69 -1.43
C ASN A 33 47.53 3.25 -2.85
N ASN A 34 48.45 2.64 -3.61
CA ASN A 34 48.83 2.97 -4.99
C ASN A 34 47.65 2.85 -5.96
N GLU A 35 47.01 3.98 -6.27
CA GLU A 35 46.15 4.15 -7.45
C GLU A 35 46.58 5.46 -8.13
N PRO A 36 46.51 5.59 -9.48
CA PRO A 36 46.94 6.79 -10.18
C PRO A 36 46.02 7.95 -9.81
N ILE A 37 46.50 8.82 -8.92
CA ILE A 37 45.79 9.98 -8.40
C ILE A 37 45.57 10.96 -9.56
N LEU A 38 44.33 11.09 -10.03
CA LEU A 38 43.90 12.18 -10.89
C LEU A 38 44.07 13.50 -10.12
N HIS A 39 45.22 14.17 -10.29
CA HIS A 39 45.49 15.51 -9.77
C HIS A 39 44.65 16.56 -10.49
N GLN A 40 43.35 16.60 -10.22
CA GLN A 40 42.58 17.82 -10.42
C GLN A 40 42.65 18.65 -9.14
N PRO A 41 43.13 19.91 -9.18
CA PRO A 41 43.12 20.75 -7.99
C PRO A 41 41.67 20.97 -7.58
N ILE A 42 41.31 20.49 -6.40
CA ILE A 42 39.98 20.70 -5.81
C ILE A 42 39.78 22.22 -5.72
N PRO A 43 38.77 22.81 -6.39
CA PRO A 43 38.52 24.24 -6.31
C PRO A 43 38.26 24.63 -4.86
N THR A 44 39.20 25.37 -4.26
CA THR A 44 39.02 25.87 -2.90
C THR A 44 38.02 27.01 -2.94
N ARG A 45 36.88 26.82 -2.28
CA ARG A 45 35.83 27.83 -2.18
C ARG A 45 36.40 29.09 -1.50
N PRO A 46 36.34 30.27 -2.13
CA PRO A 46 36.69 31.52 -1.47
C PRO A 46 35.92 31.66 -0.14
N ARG A 47 36.62 32.01 0.94
CA ARG A 47 35.97 32.18 2.24
C ARG A 47 35.01 33.37 2.15
N LEU A 48 33.71 33.07 2.22
CA LEU A 48 32.67 34.09 2.30
C LEU A 48 32.89 34.90 3.59
N PRO A 49 32.87 36.25 3.55
CA PRO A 49 32.91 37.06 4.75
C PRO A 49 31.76 36.64 5.68
N SER A 50 32.03 36.59 7.00
CA SER A 50 31.02 36.15 7.96
C SER A 50 29.82 37.08 7.88
N ARG A 51 28.70 36.56 7.40
CA ARG A 51 27.44 37.30 7.41
C ARG A 51 26.95 37.28 8.86
N LYS A 52 26.61 38.45 9.40
CA LYS A 52 25.81 38.55 10.63
C LYS A 52 24.60 37.64 10.47
N SER A 53 24.30 36.79 11.46
CA SER A 53 23.05 36.04 11.47
C SER A 53 21.90 37.04 11.44
N SER A 54 21.21 37.15 10.30
CA SER A 54 19.92 37.82 10.27
C SER A 54 19.01 37.01 11.18
N GLY A 55 18.57 37.62 12.28
CA GLY A 55 17.71 36.97 13.27
C GLY A 55 16.49 36.29 12.64
N SER A 56 15.86 35.42 13.43
CA SER A 56 14.72 34.61 13.03
C SER A 56 13.69 35.40 12.21
N MET A 57 13.41 34.92 10.99
CA MET A 57 12.40 35.47 10.08
C MET A 57 10.97 35.06 10.49
N VAL A 58 10.74 34.80 11.79
CA VAL A 58 9.44 34.41 12.32
C VAL A 58 8.60 35.67 12.46
N VAL A 59 7.72 35.88 11.49
CA VAL A 59 6.68 36.90 11.55
C VAL A 59 5.48 36.31 12.31
N PRO A 60 4.98 36.97 13.38
CA PRO A 60 3.77 36.53 14.08
C PRO A 60 2.60 36.35 13.13
N ARG A 61 1.80 35.30 13.34
CA ARG A 61 0.71 34.88 12.44
C ARG A 61 -0.35 35.98 12.19
N ASP A 62 -0.45 36.94 13.10
CA ASP A 62 -1.40 38.05 13.05
C ASP A 62 -0.83 39.31 12.37
N SER A 63 0.41 39.24 11.85
CA SER A 63 1.04 40.37 11.17
C SER A 63 0.43 40.56 9.77
N SER A 64 0.16 41.80 9.39
CA SER A 64 -0.35 42.18 8.06
C SER A 64 0.55 41.76 6.88
N ALA A 65 1.81 41.40 7.15
CA ALA A 65 2.76 40.87 6.17
C ALA A 65 2.59 39.36 5.89
N ALA A 66 1.79 38.64 6.69
CA ALA A 66 1.59 37.19 6.61
C ALA A 66 0.21 36.83 6.03
N GLY A 67 -0.14 37.42 4.90
CA GLY A 67 -1.30 37.02 4.09
C GLY A 67 -0.88 36.69 2.65
N PRO A 68 -1.74 36.06 1.84
CA PRO A 68 -1.58 36.06 0.39
C PRO A 68 -1.64 37.52 -0.06
N ALA A 69 -0.49 38.18 -0.10
CA ALA A 69 -0.39 39.52 -0.63
C ALA A 69 -0.67 39.38 -2.12
N ASP A 70 -1.80 39.94 -2.55
CA ASP A 70 -2.12 40.15 -3.96
C ASP A 70 -1.14 41.22 -4.48
N LEU A 71 0.10 40.79 -4.63
CA LEU A 71 1.20 41.61 -5.10
C LEU A 71 0.93 41.81 -6.57
N ARG A 72 0.39 42.97 -6.93
CA ARG A 72 0.54 43.52 -8.27
C ARG A 72 2.03 43.59 -8.56
N LEU A 73 2.53 42.55 -9.22
CA LEU A 73 3.91 42.47 -9.65
C LEU A 73 4.09 43.53 -10.74
N ASP A 74 4.93 44.51 -10.46
CA ASP A 74 5.39 45.49 -11.45
C ASP A 74 5.94 44.73 -12.68
N PRO A 75 5.63 45.11 -13.93
CA PRO A 75 6.17 44.47 -15.14
C PRO A 75 7.71 44.29 -15.14
N ASP A 76 8.46 45.16 -14.46
CA ASP A 76 9.93 45.05 -14.34
C ASP A 76 10.40 44.17 -13.16
N ASN A 77 9.49 43.52 -12.44
CA ASN A 77 9.84 42.64 -11.33
C ASN A 77 10.47 41.35 -11.87
N VAL A 78 11.69 41.03 -11.40
CA VAL A 78 12.43 39.79 -11.72
C VAL A 78 11.59 38.52 -11.53
N ARG A 79 10.62 38.56 -10.60
CA ARG A 79 9.70 37.45 -10.33
C ARG A 79 8.63 37.27 -11.41
N ALA A 80 8.25 38.35 -12.11
CA ALA A 80 7.37 38.33 -13.28
C ALA A 80 8.12 37.88 -14.57
N MET A 81 9.44 38.08 -14.61
CA MET A 81 10.31 37.66 -15.73
C MET A 81 10.83 36.21 -15.63
N SER A 82 10.55 35.52 -14.52
CA SER A 82 10.89 34.11 -14.35
C SER A 82 9.81 33.24 -15.03
N PRO A 83 10.17 32.21 -15.82
CA PRO A 83 9.21 31.25 -16.39
C PRO A 83 8.50 30.46 -15.28
N ARG A 84 7.50 31.06 -14.65
CA ARG A 84 6.65 30.44 -13.64
C ARG A 84 5.34 30.08 -14.32
N ARG A 85 4.85 28.86 -14.09
CA ARG A 85 3.46 28.51 -14.40
C ARG A 85 2.57 29.57 -13.75
N THR A 86 1.65 30.15 -14.53
CA THR A 86 0.66 31.10 -14.02
C THR A 86 -0.14 30.44 -12.89
N SER A 87 -0.65 31.22 -11.93
CA SER A 87 -1.46 30.69 -10.82
C SER A 87 -2.63 29.84 -11.33
N GLU A 88 -3.26 30.26 -12.44
CA GLU A 88 -4.31 29.52 -13.13
C GLU A 88 -3.88 28.11 -13.59
N ASP A 89 -2.66 27.96 -14.13
CA ASP A 89 -2.14 26.67 -14.59
C ASP A 89 -1.83 25.73 -13.41
N ILE A 90 -1.42 26.28 -12.26
CA ILE A 90 -1.25 25.52 -11.01
C ILE A 90 -2.59 25.02 -10.49
N ASP A 91 -3.62 25.86 -10.48
CA ASP A 91 -4.98 25.47 -10.06
C ASP A 91 -5.59 24.43 -10.99
N LYS A 92 -5.39 24.57 -12.30
CA LYS A 92 -5.83 23.59 -13.30
C LYS A 92 -5.16 22.23 -13.08
N MET A 93 -3.84 22.20 -12.90
CA MET A 93 -3.11 20.97 -12.59
C MET A 93 -3.57 20.33 -11.27
N GLY A 94 -3.83 21.14 -10.24
CA GLY A 94 -4.35 20.65 -8.96
C GLY A 94 -5.75 20.03 -9.08
N LYS A 95 -6.62 20.61 -9.91
CA LYS A 95 -7.95 20.04 -10.21
C LYS A 95 -7.83 18.73 -11.01
N GLU A 96 -7.03 18.71 -12.05
CA GLU A 96 -6.78 17.53 -12.88
C GLU A 96 -6.22 16.36 -12.06
N ALA A 97 -5.26 16.63 -11.17
CA ALA A 97 -4.69 15.61 -10.28
C ALA A 97 -5.74 15.02 -9.33
N ARG A 98 -6.64 15.84 -8.76
CA ARG A 98 -7.73 15.37 -7.88
C ARG A 98 -8.78 14.58 -8.65
N GLU A 99 -9.12 15.00 -9.86
CA GLU A 99 -10.06 14.27 -10.71
C GLU A 99 -9.50 12.92 -11.16
N GLU A 100 -8.20 12.86 -11.45
CA GLU A 100 -7.54 11.61 -11.80
C GLU A 100 -7.49 10.64 -10.62
N LEU A 101 -7.22 11.12 -9.40
CA LEU A 101 -7.34 10.30 -8.19
C LEU A 101 -8.75 9.76 -8.02
N ARG A 102 -9.79 10.62 -8.15
CA ARG A 102 -11.18 10.16 -8.05
C ARG A 102 -11.57 9.17 -9.15
N ARG A 103 -11.10 9.37 -10.39
CA ARG A 103 -11.34 8.42 -11.48
C ARG A 103 -10.75 7.05 -11.15
N ARG A 104 -9.52 7.02 -10.62
CA ARG A 104 -8.86 5.78 -10.20
C ARG A 104 -9.59 5.11 -9.06
N GLU A 105 -9.93 5.86 -8.01
CA GLU A 105 -10.72 5.34 -6.89
C GLU A 105 -12.05 4.73 -7.39
N PHE A 106 -12.77 5.43 -8.27
CA PHE A 106 -14.01 4.93 -8.85
C PHE A 106 -13.80 3.68 -9.71
N LEU A 107 -12.76 3.70 -10.55
CA LEU A 107 -12.42 2.57 -11.42
C LEU A 107 -12.05 1.32 -10.59
N ASP A 108 -11.20 1.49 -9.57
CA ASP A 108 -10.75 0.41 -8.69
C ASP A 108 -11.93 -0.20 -7.92
N VAL A 109 -12.83 0.64 -7.39
CA VAL A 109 -14.05 0.17 -6.73
C VAL A 109 -14.93 -0.65 -7.68
N MET A 110 -15.10 -0.18 -8.92
CA MET A 110 -15.88 -0.92 -9.93
C MET A 110 -15.23 -2.24 -10.32
N VAL A 111 -13.91 -2.28 -10.50
CA VAL A 111 -13.18 -3.51 -10.85
C VAL A 111 -13.35 -4.56 -9.75
N VAL A 112 -13.21 -4.18 -8.48
CA VAL A 112 -13.40 -5.11 -7.36
C VAL A 112 -14.83 -5.64 -7.32
N ALA A 113 -15.83 -4.78 -7.52
CA ALA A 113 -17.24 -5.19 -7.53
C ALA A 113 -17.54 -6.19 -8.66
N THR A 114 -17.08 -5.92 -9.88
CA THR A 114 -17.28 -6.82 -11.03
C THR A 114 -16.58 -8.16 -10.83
N LEU A 115 -15.37 -8.14 -10.29
CA LEU A 115 -14.63 -9.37 -9.99
C LEU A 115 -15.33 -10.18 -8.90
N GLN A 116 -15.82 -9.53 -7.85
CA GLN A 116 -16.58 -10.18 -6.79
C GLN A 116 -17.83 -10.86 -7.34
N GLU A 117 -18.62 -10.15 -8.17
CA GLU A 117 -19.83 -10.71 -8.79
C GLU A 117 -19.50 -11.94 -9.65
N SER A 118 -18.44 -11.86 -10.44
CA SER A 118 -17.96 -12.99 -11.26
C SER A 118 -17.56 -14.19 -10.39
N LEU A 119 -16.83 -13.98 -9.29
CA LEU A 119 -16.42 -15.05 -8.38
C LEU A 119 -17.63 -15.70 -7.69
N VAL A 120 -18.61 -14.93 -7.26
CA VAL A 120 -19.86 -15.45 -6.67
C VAL A 120 -20.63 -16.28 -7.71
N SER A 121 -20.71 -15.82 -8.96
CA SER A 121 -21.37 -16.56 -10.04
C SER A 121 -20.68 -17.92 -10.29
N ILE A 122 -19.35 -17.94 -10.37
CA ILE A 122 -18.55 -19.17 -10.53
C ILE A 122 -18.77 -20.10 -9.34
N PHE A 123 -18.73 -19.58 -8.12
CA PHE A 123 -18.96 -20.36 -6.91
C PHE A 123 -20.32 -21.07 -6.92
N ASN A 124 -21.40 -20.35 -7.24
CA ASN A 124 -22.75 -20.92 -7.33
C ASN A 124 -22.82 -22.03 -8.39
N ARG A 125 -22.14 -21.84 -9.53
CA ARG A 125 -22.08 -22.85 -10.59
C ARG A 125 -21.31 -24.10 -10.16
N ILE A 126 -20.25 -23.95 -9.36
CA ILE A 126 -19.50 -25.07 -8.80
C ILE A 126 -20.35 -25.84 -7.78
N GLU A 127 -21.05 -25.15 -6.89
CA GLU A 127 -21.98 -25.77 -5.92
C GLU A 127 -23.05 -26.60 -6.62
N ALA A 128 -23.71 -26.05 -7.65
CA ALA A 128 -24.72 -26.77 -8.42
C ALA A 128 -24.17 -28.04 -9.07
N VAL A 129 -22.98 -27.95 -9.68
CA VAL A 129 -22.30 -29.11 -10.28
C VAL A 129 -21.91 -30.14 -9.22
N ARG A 130 -21.46 -29.71 -8.04
CA ARG A 130 -21.14 -30.62 -6.93
C ARG A 130 -22.37 -31.40 -6.47
N GLU A 131 -23.50 -30.72 -6.26
CA GLU A 131 -24.74 -31.38 -5.84
C GLU A 131 -25.25 -32.39 -6.89
N GLU A 132 -25.18 -32.06 -8.17
CA GLU A 132 -25.53 -33.01 -9.24
C GLU A 132 -24.56 -34.19 -9.28
N HIS A 133 -23.26 -33.95 -9.11
CA HIS A 133 -22.26 -35.00 -9.02
C HIS A 133 -22.54 -35.94 -7.84
N ASP A 134 -22.81 -35.39 -6.66
CA ASP A 134 -23.15 -36.19 -5.46
C ASP A 134 -24.40 -37.05 -5.68
N LYS A 135 -25.40 -36.51 -6.39
CA LYS A 135 -26.59 -37.30 -6.80
C LYS A 135 -26.19 -38.41 -7.76
N LEU A 136 -25.41 -38.13 -8.80
CA LEU A 136 -24.97 -39.15 -9.76
C LEU A 136 -24.13 -40.24 -9.09
N ASP A 137 -23.25 -39.89 -8.16
CA ASP A 137 -22.44 -40.84 -7.39
C ASP A 137 -23.30 -41.74 -6.51
N ASN A 138 -24.31 -41.19 -5.83
CA ASN A 138 -25.25 -41.98 -5.04
C ASN A 138 -26.04 -42.96 -5.91
N ASN A 139 -26.52 -42.52 -7.07
CA ASN A 139 -27.20 -43.40 -8.04
C ASN A 139 -26.26 -44.48 -8.60
N ASN A 140 -25.01 -44.14 -8.89
CA ASN A 140 -24.01 -45.09 -9.39
C ASN A 140 -23.69 -46.15 -8.32
N LYS A 141 -23.49 -45.73 -7.06
CA LYS A 141 -23.34 -46.66 -5.92
C LYS A 141 -24.55 -47.58 -5.78
N PHE A 142 -25.77 -47.06 -5.92
CA PHE A 142 -26.99 -47.87 -5.88
C PHE A 142 -27.03 -48.92 -6.99
N LEU A 143 -26.73 -48.51 -8.24
CA LEU A 143 -26.68 -49.43 -9.39
C LEU A 143 -25.60 -50.50 -9.22
N GLN A 144 -24.39 -50.12 -8.79
CA GLN A 144 -23.30 -51.06 -8.52
C GLN A 144 -23.69 -52.09 -7.46
N LYS A 145 -24.33 -51.66 -6.36
CA LYS A 145 -24.83 -52.56 -5.32
C LYS A 145 -25.89 -53.51 -5.89
N TYR A 146 -26.86 -52.99 -6.64
CA TYR A 146 -27.93 -53.81 -7.22
C TYR A 146 -27.37 -54.87 -8.18
N ILE A 147 -26.43 -54.49 -9.04
CA ILE A 147 -25.75 -55.43 -9.94
C ILE A 147 -24.94 -56.46 -9.14
N GLY A 148 -24.22 -56.03 -8.10
CA GLY A 148 -23.48 -56.93 -7.22
C GLY A 148 -24.37 -57.96 -6.54
N ASP A 149 -25.52 -57.52 -6.01
CA ASP A 149 -26.53 -58.39 -5.38
C ASP A 149 -27.13 -59.36 -6.41
N LEU A 150 -27.45 -58.90 -7.62
CA LEU A 150 -27.98 -59.75 -8.69
C LEU A 150 -26.96 -60.80 -9.15
N MET A 151 -25.69 -60.41 -9.32
CA MET A 151 -24.62 -61.32 -9.74
C MET A 151 -24.27 -62.33 -8.65
N SER A 152 -24.32 -61.94 -7.37
CA SER A 152 -24.07 -62.85 -6.24
C SER A 152 -25.20 -63.88 -6.09
N THR A 153 -26.46 -63.45 -6.18
CA THR A 153 -27.62 -64.35 -6.14
C THR A 153 -27.66 -65.30 -7.34
N THR A 154 -27.33 -64.82 -8.55
CA THR A 154 -27.27 -65.65 -9.76
C THR A 154 -26.23 -66.78 -9.66
N LYS A 155 -25.08 -66.55 -9.01
CA LYS A 155 -24.09 -67.62 -8.77
C LYS A 155 -24.59 -68.71 -7.82
N ILE A 156 -25.42 -68.35 -6.84
CA ILE A 156 -25.97 -69.28 -5.84
C ILE A 156 -27.10 -70.12 -6.44
N THR A 157 -27.97 -69.53 -7.27
CA THR A 157 -29.08 -70.24 -7.90
C THR A 157 -28.64 -71.13 -9.07
N ALA A 158 -27.59 -70.74 -9.82
CA ALA A 158 -27.09 -71.52 -10.95
C ALA A 158 -26.29 -72.77 -10.53
N SER A 159 -25.61 -72.77 -9.37
CA SER A 159 -24.85 -73.93 -8.87
C SER A 159 -25.73 -75.02 -8.23
N GLY A 160 -26.94 -74.67 -7.77
CA GLY A 160 -27.90 -75.63 -7.20
C GLY A 160 -28.63 -76.52 -8.22
N SER A 161 -28.59 -76.19 -9.51
CA SER A 161 -29.33 -76.93 -10.56
C SER A 161 -28.52 -78.06 -11.23
N ARG A 162 -27.24 -78.25 -10.91
CA ARG A 162 -26.35 -79.23 -11.59
C ARG A 162 -26.18 -80.58 -10.86
N GLY A 163 -27.01 -80.87 -9.86
CA GLY A 163 -26.85 -82.04 -8.97
C GLY A 163 -27.89 -83.16 -9.07
N SER A 164 -28.70 -83.26 -10.12
CA SER A 164 -29.60 -84.41 -10.30
C SER A 164 -29.43 -85.06 -11.68
N LYS A 165 -28.50 -86.00 -11.80
CA LYS A 165 -28.60 -87.12 -12.72
C LYS A 165 -27.69 -88.26 -12.29
#